data_AF-A0A0R2MGG6-F1
#
_entry.id   AF-A0A0R2MGG6-F1
#
_cell.length_a   1.000
_cell.length_b   1.000
_cell.length_c   1.000
_cell.angle_alpha   90.00
_cell.angle_beta   90.00
_cell.angle_gamma   90.00
#
_symmetry.space_group_name_H-M   'P 1'
#
loop_
_entity.id
_entity.type
_entity.pdbx_description
1 polymer ?
#
loop_
_entity_poly.entity_id
_entity_poly.type
_entity_poly.pdbx_seq_one_letter_code
_entity_poly.pdbx_strand_id
1 'polypeptide(L)'
;MPTFKAEQAGYAMTATLQRIGFDLLIVVTGGTNPHIGDVTTVTATTPAQTVKFPSHDGRFHKDNFISDRLAVQLQPYLSGSCTITAGIHVNQITKAQIAAAAPMTESLGQQIIDWLAAHPVKAARPVYYQKDEQPK
;
A
#
# COMPACT_ATOMS: atom_id res chain seq x y z
N MET A 1 -8.71 -1.34 -12.19
CA MET A 1 -7.86 -0.96 -11.05
C MET A 1 -6.82 0.00 -11.58
N PRO A 2 -6.77 1.28 -11.14
CA PRO A 2 -5.69 2.18 -11.53
C PRO A 2 -4.34 1.60 -11.10
N THR A 3 -3.34 1.76 -11.97
CA THR A 3 -1.96 1.36 -11.72
C THR A 3 -1.06 2.57 -11.90
N PHE A 4 -0.21 2.80 -10.91
CA PHE A 4 0.75 3.90 -10.85
C PHE A 4 2.16 3.35 -10.99
N LYS A 5 3.09 4.16 -11.49
CA LYS A 5 4.46 3.71 -11.78
C LYS A 5 5.46 4.77 -11.33
N ALA A 6 6.56 4.30 -10.74
CA ALA A 6 7.74 5.10 -10.46
C ALA A 6 8.98 4.36 -10.97
N GLU A 7 9.92 5.08 -11.57
CA GLU A 7 11.15 4.53 -12.12
C GLU A 7 12.34 5.41 -11.75
N GLN A 8 13.37 4.80 -11.16
CA GLN A 8 14.60 5.49 -10.80
C GLN A 8 15.72 4.46 -10.61
N ALA A 9 16.97 4.88 -10.84
CA ALA A 9 18.16 4.02 -10.69
C ALA A 9 18.07 2.69 -11.48
N GLY A 10 17.38 2.70 -12.63
CA GLY A 10 17.30 1.57 -13.54
C GLY A 10 16.33 0.45 -13.14
N TYR A 11 15.39 0.69 -12.22
CA TYR A 11 14.29 -0.25 -11.96
C TYR A 11 12.97 0.49 -11.72
N ALA A 12 11.87 -0.27 -11.81
CA ALA A 12 10.51 0.24 -11.64
C ALA A 12 9.83 -0.38 -10.41
N MET A 13 8.99 0.42 -9.76
CA MET A 13 7.94 -0.04 -8.86
C MET A 13 6.58 0.36 -9.41
N THR A 14 5.58 -0.50 -9.18
CA THR A 14 4.19 -0.26 -9.54
C THR A 14 3.31 -0.39 -8.31
N ALA A 15 2.29 0.46 -8.22
CA ALA A 15 1.23 0.33 -7.23
C ALA A 15 -0.10 0.16 -7.95
N THR A 16 -0.75 -0.98 -7.79
CA THR A 16 -2.12 -1.21 -8.29
C THR A 16 -3.10 -1.01 -7.16
N LEU A 17 -4.08 -0.13 -7.35
CA LEU A 17 -5.08 0.20 -6.35
C LEU A 17 -6.44 -0.38 -6.74
N GLN A 18 -7.10 -1.00 -5.76
CA GLN A 18 -8.50 -1.40 -5.81
C GLN A 18 -9.24 -0.70 -4.67
N ARG A 19 -10.33 -0.01 -5.00
CA ARG A 19 -11.29 0.47 -4.00
C ARG A 19 -12.33 -0.60 -3.73
N ILE A 20 -12.57 -0.89 -2.46
CA ILE A 20 -13.57 -1.86 -1.98
C ILE A 20 -14.48 -1.10 -1.01
N GLY A 21 -15.61 -0.60 -1.50
CA GLY A 21 -16.46 0.30 -0.70
C GLY A 21 -15.71 1.58 -0.30
N PHE A 22 -15.48 1.77 1.01
CA PHE A 22 -14.69 2.87 1.57
C PHE A 22 -13.20 2.52 1.77
N ASP A 23 -12.86 1.25 1.57
CA ASP A 23 -11.53 0.69 1.85
C ASP A 23 -10.67 0.64 0.58
N LEU A 24 -9.36 0.56 0.78
CA LEU A 24 -8.38 0.41 -0.29
C LEU A 24 -7.59 -0.88 -0.11
N LEU A 25 -7.36 -1.58 -1.23
CA LEU A 25 -6.32 -2.59 -1.37
C LEU A 25 -5.27 -2.05 -2.35
N ILE A 26 -4.01 -2.02 -1.93
CA ILE A 26 -2.89 -1.54 -2.74
C ILE A 26 -1.85 -2.64 -2.83
N VAL A 27 -1.50 -3.02 -4.05
CA VAL A 27 -0.46 -4.00 -4.34
C VAL A 27 0.74 -3.28 -4.91
N VAL A 28 1.84 -3.22 -4.14
CA VAL A 28 3.10 -2.61 -4.55
C VAL A 28 4.12 -3.69 -4.90
N THR A 29 4.52 -3.76 -6.17
CA THR A 29 5.48 -4.75 -6.66
C THR A 29 6.45 -4.11 -7.64
N GLY A 30 7.61 -4.75 -7.85
CA GLY A 30 8.59 -4.24 -8.79
C GLY A 30 9.91 -4.98 -8.75
N GLY A 31 10.89 -4.38 -9.42
CA GLY A 31 12.20 -4.98 -9.60
C GLY A 31 12.18 -6.19 -10.55
N THR A 32 13.16 -7.06 -10.41
CA THR A 32 13.40 -8.22 -11.27
C THR A 32 12.62 -9.47 -10.83
N ASN A 33 12.31 -9.62 -9.55
CA ASN A 33 11.64 -10.81 -9.01
C ASN A 33 10.57 -10.43 -7.97
N PRO A 34 9.47 -9.78 -8.39
CA PRO A 34 8.42 -9.34 -7.47
C PRO A 34 7.85 -10.52 -6.67
N HIS A 35 7.48 -10.25 -5.43
CA HIS A 35 6.92 -11.22 -4.49
C HIS A 35 5.96 -10.49 -3.54
N ILE A 36 5.56 -11.11 -2.43
CA ILE A 36 4.89 -10.44 -1.31
C ILE A 36 5.79 -10.67 -0.09
N GLY A 37 6.41 -9.59 0.39
CA GLY A 37 7.33 -9.59 1.52
C GLY A 37 6.65 -9.15 2.83
N ASP A 38 5.58 -8.36 2.75
CA ASP A 38 4.80 -7.95 3.92
C ASP A 38 3.36 -7.56 3.55
N VAL A 39 2.56 -7.41 4.61
CA VAL A 39 1.25 -6.78 4.58
C VAL A 39 1.19 -5.70 5.66
N THR A 40 0.89 -4.47 5.25
CA THR A 40 0.64 -3.33 6.14
C THR A 40 -0.83 -2.94 6.09
N THR A 41 -1.46 -2.85 7.25
CA THR A 41 -2.84 -2.36 7.38
C THR A 41 -2.85 -1.05 8.15
N VAL A 42 -3.63 -0.08 7.69
CA VAL A 42 -3.82 1.22 8.35
C VAL A 42 -5.28 1.65 8.20
N THR A 43 -5.80 2.45 9.11
CA THR A 43 -7.11 3.11 8.92
C THR A 43 -6.95 4.62 9.05
N ALA A 44 -8.00 5.36 8.69
CA ALA A 44 -8.05 6.80 8.88
C ALA A 44 -7.79 7.24 10.34
N THR A 45 -8.01 6.38 11.34
CA THR A 45 -7.93 6.74 12.76
C THR A 45 -7.03 5.83 13.59
N THR A 46 -6.55 4.71 13.05
CA THR A 46 -5.66 3.77 13.75
C THR A 46 -4.29 3.72 13.09
N PRO A 47 -3.19 3.67 13.86
CA PRO A 47 -1.85 3.54 13.33
C PRO A 47 -1.67 2.30 12.45
N ALA A 48 -0.67 2.35 11.57
CA ALA A 48 -0.30 1.23 10.73
C ALA A 48 0.21 0.04 11.56
N GLN A 49 -0.12 -1.17 11.13
CA GLN A 49 0.40 -2.44 11.64
C GLN A 49 0.91 -3.27 10.47
N THR A 50 2.07 -3.91 10.66
CA THR A 50 2.76 -4.63 9.57
C THR A 50 3.12 -6.04 9.98
N VAL A 51 2.72 -7.02 9.16
CA VAL A 51 3.16 -8.40 9.23
C VAL A 51 4.19 -8.63 8.14
N LYS A 52 5.41 -9.02 8.55
CA LYS A 52 6.51 -9.30 7.63
C LYS A 52 6.58 -10.80 7.39
N PHE A 53 6.83 -11.22 6.15
CA PHE A 53 6.97 -12.63 5.79
C PHE A 53 8.44 -13.08 5.80
N PRO A 54 8.70 -14.37 6.14
CA PRO A 54 10.05 -14.93 6.12
C PRO A 54 10.70 -14.83 4.75
N SER A 55 12.01 -14.59 4.76
CA SER A 55 12.91 -14.56 3.61
C SER A 55 13.99 -15.64 3.79
N HIS A 56 15.12 -15.48 3.10
CA HIS A 56 16.25 -16.40 3.22
C HIS A 56 17.01 -16.25 4.55
N ASP A 57 17.67 -17.32 4.98
CA ASP A 57 18.53 -17.37 6.17
C ASP A 57 17.84 -16.97 7.48
N GLY A 58 16.55 -17.30 7.63
CA GLY A 58 15.78 -16.96 8.83
C GLY A 58 15.51 -15.46 9.02
N ARG A 59 15.78 -14.64 7.99
CA ARG A 59 15.47 -13.21 7.98
C ARG A 59 14.03 -12.98 7.55
N PHE A 60 13.56 -11.75 7.75
CA PHE A 60 12.31 -11.27 7.15
C PHE A 60 12.61 -10.38 5.96
N HIS A 61 11.66 -10.35 5.02
CA HIS A 61 11.58 -9.34 3.99
C HIS A 61 11.57 -7.93 4.60
N LYS A 62 12.09 -6.95 3.86
CA LYS A 62 12.22 -5.54 4.30
C LYS A 62 11.34 -4.60 3.47
N ASP A 63 10.39 -5.16 2.75
CA ASP A 63 9.42 -4.44 1.93
C ASP A 63 8.55 -3.49 2.77
N ASN A 64 8.52 -3.69 4.10
CA ASN A 64 7.91 -2.77 5.06
C ASN A 64 8.50 -1.35 4.97
N PHE A 65 9.73 -1.20 4.49
CA PHE A 65 10.31 0.11 4.17
C PHE A 65 9.46 0.92 3.18
N ILE A 66 8.73 0.24 2.28
CA ILE A 66 7.86 0.81 1.26
C ILE A 66 6.43 0.95 1.78
N SER A 67 5.85 -0.14 2.29
CA SER A 67 4.45 -0.16 2.73
C SER A 67 4.19 0.71 3.96
N ASP A 68 5.10 0.76 4.95
CA ASP A 68 4.95 1.64 6.12
C ASP A 68 4.97 3.13 5.69
N ARG A 69 5.87 3.50 4.77
CA ARG A 69 5.95 4.87 4.23
C ARG A 69 4.71 5.25 3.46
N LEU A 70 4.25 4.36 2.60
CA LEU A 70 3.04 4.57 1.82
C LEU A 70 1.81 4.67 2.74
N ALA A 71 1.73 3.84 3.80
CA ALA A 71 0.67 3.92 4.79
C ALA A 71 0.63 5.28 5.48
N VAL A 72 1.77 5.79 5.95
CA VAL A 72 1.87 7.13 6.58
C VAL A 72 1.44 8.23 5.61
N GLN A 73 1.91 8.17 4.36
CA GLN A 73 1.58 9.19 3.36
C GLN A 73 0.09 9.19 3.00
N LEU A 74 -0.53 8.01 2.90
CA LEU A 74 -1.93 7.88 2.49
C LEU A 74 -2.93 8.06 3.63
N GLN A 75 -2.53 7.81 4.89
CA GLN A 75 -3.43 7.81 6.05
C GLN A 75 -4.35 9.05 6.14
N PRO A 76 -3.87 10.29 5.94
CA PRO A 76 -4.72 11.48 6.00
C PRO A 76 -5.82 11.55 4.92
N TYR A 77 -5.71 10.73 3.88
CA TYR A 77 -6.60 10.72 2.71
C TYR A 77 -7.55 9.51 2.71
N LEU A 78 -7.51 8.67 3.75
CA LEU A 78 -8.35 7.49 3.83
C LEU A 78 -9.77 7.84 4.31
N SER A 79 -10.76 7.28 3.64
CA SER A 79 -12.17 7.29 4.10
C SER A 79 -12.54 6.03 4.89
N GLY A 80 -11.64 5.04 4.95
CA GLY A 80 -11.84 3.74 5.59
C GLY A 80 -10.49 3.12 5.95
N SER A 81 -10.37 1.80 5.79
CA SER A 81 -9.11 1.07 5.94
C SER A 81 -8.32 1.01 4.63
N CYS A 82 -7.02 0.78 4.74
CA CYS A 82 -6.13 0.52 3.63
C CYS A 82 -5.26 -0.69 3.97
N THR A 83 -5.27 -1.69 3.09
CA THR A 83 -4.36 -2.84 3.13
C THR A 83 -3.37 -2.70 2.00
N ILE A 84 -2.08 -2.70 2.34
CA ILE A 84 -0.97 -2.60 1.39
C ILE A 84 -0.21 -3.93 1.44
N THR A 85 -0.06 -4.59 0.30
CA THR A 85 0.92 -5.68 0.15
C THR A 85 2.13 -5.12 -0.58
N ALA A 86 3.34 -5.34 -0.06
CA ALA A 86 4.56 -4.93 -0.74
C ALA A 86 5.50 -6.11 -0.98
N GLY A 87 6.15 -6.14 -2.13
CA GLY A 87 7.23 -7.07 -2.41
C GLY A 87 8.00 -6.74 -3.69
N ILE A 88 9.22 -6.23 -3.48
CA ILE A 88 10.10 -5.71 -4.51
C ILE A 88 11.44 -6.41 -4.35
N HIS A 89 11.92 -7.03 -5.42
CA HIS A 89 13.24 -7.66 -5.43
C HIS A 89 14.03 -7.16 -6.62
N VAL A 90 15.24 -6.66 -6.37
CA VAL A 90 16.20 -6.30 -7.40
C VAL A 90 17.43 -7.18 -7.23
N ASN A 91 17.75 -7.97 -8.26
CA ASN A 91 18.96 -8.78 -8.26
C ASN A 91 20.19 -7.89 -8.11
N GLN A 92 21.09 -8.26 -7.18
CA GLN A 92 22.33 -7.54 -6.92
C GLN A 92 22.11 -6.04 -6.64
N ILE A 93 21.09 -5.72 -5.83
CA ILE A 93 20.67 -4.34 -5.58
C ILE A 93 21.84 -3.45 -5.14
N THR A 94 22.00 -2.32 -5.82
CA THR A 94 23.06 -1.34 -5.54
C THR A 94 22.62 -0.32 -4.49
N LYS A 95 23.57 0.40 -3.89
CA LYS A 95 23.25 1.51 -2.95
C LYS A 95 22.39 2.59 -3.59
N ALA A 96 22.62 2.90 -4.87
CA ALA A 96 21.82 3.88 -5.62
C ALA A 96 20.38 3.41 -5.80
N GLN A 97 20.17 2.12 -6.07
CA GLN A 97 18.83 1.52 -6.15
C GLN A 97 18.13 1.49 -4.79
N ILE A 98 18.84 1.15 -3.71
CA ILE A 98 18.29 1.23 -2.35
C ILE A 98 17.87 2.68 -2.03
N ALA A 99 18.71 3.67 -2.35
CA ALA A 99 18.41 5.08 -2.11
C ALA A 99 17.22 5.59 -2.95
N ALA A 100 16.98 5.00 -4.13
CA ALA A 100 15.86 5.34 -5.00
C ALA A 100 14.51 4.82 -4.47
N ALA A 101 14.51 3.85 -3.57
CA ALA A 101 13.28 3.23 -3.07
C ALA A 101 12.34 4.23 -2.37
N ALA A 102 12.88 5.11 -1.51
CA ALA A 102 12.09 6.13 -0.81
C ALA A 102 11.42 7.16 -1.74
N PRO A 103 12.14 7.89 -2.61
CA PRO A 103 11.52 8.87 -3.49
C PRO A 103 10.54 8.25 -4.49
N MET A 104 10.77 7.01 -4.92
CA MET A 104 9.79 6.30 -5.74
C MET A 104 8.52 5.94 -4.97
N THR A 105 8.61 5.55 -3.70
CA THR A 105 7.43 5.34 -2.83
C THR A 105 6.65 6.64 -2.66
N GLU A 106 7.34 7.75 -2.41
CA GLU A 106 6.72 9.08 -2.29
C GLU A 106 5.98 9.48 -3.56
N SER A 107 6.58 9.23 -4.73
CA SER A 107 5.96 9.44 -6.04
C SER A 107 4.72 8.58 -6.25
N LEU A 108 4.77 7.28 -5.91
CA LEU A 108 3.60 6.40 -5.99
C LEU A 108 2.48 6.88 -5.06
N GLY A 109 2.82 7.27 -3.83
CA GLY A 109 1.84 7.81 -2.88
C GLY A 109 1.19 9.09 -3.39
N GLN A 110 1.95 10.01 -4.00
CA GLN A 110 1.39 11.23 -4.57
C GLN A 110 0.42 10.92 -5.73
N GLN A 111 0.82 10.02 -6.65
CA GLN A 111 -0.06 9.61 -7.75
C GLN A 111 -1.37 8.98 -7.24
N ILE A 112 -1.31 8.18 -6.17
CA ILE A 112 -2.48 7.62 -5.52
C ILE A 112 -3.35 8.72 -4.89
N ILE A 113 -2.76 9.67 -4.16
CA ILE A 113 -3.47 10.80 -3.55
C ILE A 113 -4.21 11.61 -4.60
N ASP A 114 -3.54 11.97 -5.70
CA ASP A 114 -4.13 12.71 -6.80
C ASP A 114 -5.31 11.95 -7.41
N TRP A 115 -5.17 10.63 -7.57
CA TRP A 115 -6.25 9.79 -8.04
C TRP A 115 -7.42 9.72 -7.06
N LEU A 116 -7.17 9.60 -5.75
CA LEU A 116 -8.22 9.60 -4.72
C LEU A 116 -9.00 10.92 -4.71
N ALA A 117 -8.32 12.06 -4.86
CA ALA A 117 -8.94 13.38 -4.94
C ALA A 117 -9.83 13.52 -6.18
N ALA A 118 -9.36 13.06 -7.35
CA ALA A 118 -10.13 13.09 -8.60
C ALA A 118 -11.30 12.09 -8.63
N HIS A 119 -11.25 11.05 -7.78
CA HIS A 119 -12.24 9.98 -7.76
C HIS A 119 -12.82 9.81 -6.35
N PRO A 120 -13.64 10.74 -5.83
CA PRO A 120 -14.19 10.66 -4.48
C PRO A 120 -15.01 9.37 -4.28
N VAL A 121 -15.06 8.87 -3.05
CA VAL A 121 -15.78 7.63 -2.71
C VAL A 121 -17.28 7.79 -2.96
N LYS A 122 -17.87 6.80 -3.65
CA LYS A 122 -19.31 6.68 -3.89
C LYS A 122 -19.77 5.29 -3.46
N ALA A 123 -19.90 5.08 -2.15
CA ALA A 123 -20.30 3.81 -1.57
C ALA A 123 -21.42 4.02 -0.55
N ALA A 124 -22.39 3.10 -0.51
CA ALA A 124 -23.43 3.09 0.53
C ALA A 124 -22.84 2.59 1.85
N ARG A 125 -23.35 3.10 2.97
CA ARG A 125 -22.99 2.56 4.29
C ARG A 125 -23.81 1.30 4.59
N PRO A 126 -23.24 0.32 5.31
CA PRO A 126 -23.99 -0.84 5.74
C PRO A 126 -25.14 -0.45 6.68
N VAL A 127 -26.27 -1.14 6.56
CA VAL A 127 -27.42 -1.03 7.46
C VAL A 127 -27.41 -2.30 8.31
N TYR A 128 -27.13 -2.14 9.60
CA TYR A 128 -26.99 -3.27 10.51
C TYR A 128 -28.31 -3.65 11.21
N TYR A 129 -29.15 -2.67 11.51
CA TYR A 129 -30.41 -2.85 12.22
C TYR A 129 -31.47 -1.88 11.69
N GLN A 130 -32.71 -2.33 11.63
CA GLN A 130 -33.86 -1.43 11.56
C GLN A 130 -34.17 -0.83 12.93
N LYS A 131 -35.08 0.15 13.01
CA LYS A 131 -35.37 0.92 14.25
C LYS A 131 -35.72 0.05 15.47
N ASP A 132 -36.20 -1.17 15.25
CA ASP A 132 -36.73 -2.11 16.22
C ASP A 132 -35.88 -3.38 16.41
N GLU A 133 -34.72 -3.49 15.73
CA GLU A 133 -33.80 -4.60 15.88
C GLU A 133 -32.61 -4.22 16.75
N GLN A 134 -32.20 -5.11 17.65
CA GLN A 134 -30.97 -4.97 18.43
C GLN A 134 -30.04 -6.18 18.22
N PRO A 135 -28.71 -5.97 18.25
CA PRO A 135 -27.76 -7.08 18.34
C PRO A 135 -28.10 -7.98 19.52
N LYS A 136 -28.04 -9.30 19.32
CA LYS A 136 -28.08 -10.27 20.42
C LYS A 136 -26.71 -10.42 21.08
#